data_AF-A0A2E5MAH4-F1
#
_entry.id   AF-A0A2E5MAH4-F1
#
_cell.length_a   1.000
_cell.length_b   1.000
_cell.length_c   1.000
_cell.angle_alpha   90.00
_cell.angle_beta   90.00
_cell.angle_gamma   90.00
#
_symmetry.space_group_name_H-M   'P 1'
#
loop_
_entity.id
_entity.type
_entity.pdbx_description
1 polymer ?
#
loop_
_entity_poly.entity_id
_entity_poly.type
_entity_poly.pdbx_seq_one_letter_code
_entity_poly.pdbx_strand_id
1 'polypeptide(L)'
;MAWLLRLLWGLLALVAFFLAALAVNQDEIILTFLRWETPSLSVFWWLLGAFGCGLVLGLLTIPVIVARERLKHRVLSKRLAQAESELSQVPKNALQE
;
A
#
# COMPACT_ATOMS: atom_id res chain seq x y z
N MET A 1 12.41 13.76 -14.10
CA MET A 1 12.57 14.74 -12.99
C MET A 1 11.28 15.05 -12.23
N ALA A 2 10.18 15.46 -12.89
CA ALA A 2 9.00 15.98 -12.18
C ALA A 2 8.38 15.03 -11.13
N TRP A 3 8.39 13.71 -11.37
CA TRP A 3 7.90 12.72 -10.40
C TRP A 3 8.78 12.63 -9.14
N LEU A 4 10.11 12.69 -9.32
CA LEU A 4 11.06 12.68 -8.21
C LEU A 4 10.94 13.97 -7.36
N LEU A 5 10.77 15.12 -8.02
CA LEU A 5 10.51 16.38 -7.33
C LEU A 5 9.19 16.36 -6.55
N ARG A 6 8.12 15.79 -7.12
CA ARG A 6 6.84 15.61 -6.40
C ARG A 6 6.98 14.70 -5.19
N LEU A 7 7.73 13.60 -5.33
CA LEU A 7 8.04 12.70 -4.22
C LEU A 7 8.82 13.44 -3.12
N LEU A 8 9.82 14.22 -3.50
CA LEU A 8 10.65 14.99 -2.57
C LEU A 8 9.84 16.08 -1.84
N TRP A 9 8.97 16.80 -2.55
CA TRP A 9 8.04 17.75 -1.93
C TRP A 9 7.05 17.08 -0.99
N GLY A 10 6.52 15.91 -1.37
CA GLY A 10 5.65 15.12 -0.50
C GLY A 10 6.37 14.68 0.77
N LEU A 11 7.62 14.22 0.65
CA LEU A 11 8.45 13.85 1.79
C LEU A 11 8.75 15.06 2.68
N LEU A 12 9.10 16.21 2.09
CA LEU A 12 9.37 17.43 2.83
C LEU A 12 8.14 17.93 3.60
N ALA A 13 6.97 17.89 2.97
CA ALA A 13 5.70 18.23 3.62
C ALA A 13 5.38 17.28 4.78
N LEU A 14 5.63 15.97 4.59
CA LEU A 14 5.46 14.97 5.63
C LEU A 14 6.37 15.24 6.83
N VAL A 15 7.65 15.52 6.59
CA VAL A 15 8.62 15.87 7.64
C VAL A 15 8.21 17.16 8.36
N ALA A 16 7.82 18.20 7.62
CA ALA A 16 7.36 19.46 8.20
C ALA A 16 6.11 19.26 9.08
N PHE A 17 5.17 18.41 8.65
CA PHE A 17 3.99 18.04 9.43
C PHE A 17 4.39 17.37 10.76
N PHE A 18 5.31 16.42 10.74
CA PHE A 18 5.79 15.77 11.96
C PHE A 18 6.53 16.74 12.89
N LEU A 19 7.35 17.62 12.36
CA LEU A 19 8.04 18.64 13.16
C LEU A 19 7.04 19.62 13.81
N ALA A 20 6.03 20.06 13.07
CA ALA A 20 4.96 20.90 13.60
C ALA A 20 4.15 20.18 14.70
N ALA A 21 3.81 18.90 14.47
CA ALA A 21 3.12 18.09 15.45
C ALA A 21 3.95 17.87 16.73
N LEU A 22 5.26 17.65 16.60
CA LEU A 22 6.18 17.51 17.73
C LEU A 22 6.33 18.82 18.53
N ALA A 23 6.36 19.96 17.85
CA ALA A 23 6.52 21.26 18.49
C ALA A 23 5.29 21.66 19.31
N VAL A 24 4.09 21.24 18.90
CA VAL A 24 2.83 21.62 19.55
C VAL A 24 2.42 20.64 20.65
N ASN A 25 2.79 19.36 20.54
CA ASN A 25 2.23 18.31 21.38
C ASN A 25 3.30 17.59 22.22
N GLN A 26 3.90 18.32 23.17
CA GLN A 26 4.87 17.77 24.13
C GLN A 26 4.23 17.24 25.41
N ASP A 27 2.90 17.28 25.53
CA ASP A 27 2.20 16.81 26.72
C ASP A 27 2.47 15.31 26.93
N GLU A 28 3.04 15.00 28.09
CA GLU A 28 3.29 13.63 28.50
C GLU A 28 1.98 12.98 28.94
N ILE A 29 1.65 11.87 28.30
CA ILE A 29 0.46 11.08 28.65
C ILE A 29 0.87 9.68 29.09
N ILE A 30 0.10 9.17 30.04
CA ILE A 30 0.18 7.78 30.49
C ILE A 30 -1.07 7.10 29.96
N LEU A 31 -0.90 6.09 29.09
CA LEU A 31 -2.02 5.28 28.65
C LEU A 31 -2.27 4.16 29.67
N THR A 32 -3.50 4.11 30.17
CA THR A 32 -3.94 3.05 31.07
C THR A 32 -4.71 2.01 30.27
N PHE A 33 -4.20 0.77 30.26
CA PHE A 33 -4.82 -0.37 29.61
C PHE A 33 -5.23 -1.41 30.66
N LEU A 34 -6.51 -1.38 31.07
CA LEU A 34 -7.12 -2.28 32.06
C LEU A 34 -6.45 -2.28 33.44
N ARG A 35 -5.23 -2.85 33.53
CA ARG A 35 -4.42 -2.95 34.76
C ARG A 35 -2.93 -2.67 34.51
N TRP A 36 -2.57 -2.30 33.27
CA TRP A 36 -1.21 -1.99 32.87
C TRP A 36 -1.13 -0.53 32.42
N GLU A 37 -0.13 0.18 32.91
CA GLU A 37 0.16 1.55 32.51
C GLU A 37 1.41 1.58 31.64
N THR A 38 1.38 2.40 30.61
CA THR A 38 2.56 2.63 29.77
C THR A 38 3.52 3.61 30.42
N PRO A 39 4.82 3.58 30.11
CA PRO A 39 5.73 4.65 30.49
C PRO A 39 5.23 6.00 29.97
N SER A 40 5.53 7.09 30.70
CA SER A 40 5.18 8.44 30.26
C SER A 40 5.93 8.75 28.97
N LEU A 41 5.16 9.02 27.92
CA LEU A 41 5.67 9.37 26.60
C LEU A 41 4.76 10.46 26.05
N SER A 42 5.34 11.41 25.32
CA SER A 42 4.55 12.41 24.62
C SER A 42 3.58 11.74 23.64
N VAL A 43 2.37 12.30 23.53
CA VAL A 43 1.33 11.90 22.56
C VAL A 43 1.91 11.74 21.15
N PHE A 44 2.87 12.61 20.78
CA PHE A 44 3.54 12.57 19.49
C PHE A 44 4.18 11.20 19.21
N TRP A 45 4.90 10.61 20.17
CA TRP A 45 5.60 9.33 19.96
C TRP A 45 4.62 8.17 19.79
N TRP A 46 3.51 8.19 20.52
CA TRP A 46 2.43 7.22 20.35
C TRP A 46 1.81 7.29 18.96
N LEU A 47 1.49 8.51 18.49
CA LEU A 47 0.92 8.73 17.16
C LEU A 47 1.92 8.38 16.05
N LEU A 48 3.18 8.75 16.21
CA LEU A 48 4.25 8.44 15.26
C LEU A 48 4.45 6.92 15.15
N GLY A 49 4.48 6.21 16.29
CA GLY A 49 4.56 4.76 16.32
C GLY A 49 3.37 4.09 15.66
N ALA A 50 2.14 4.53 15.95
CA ALA A 50 0.93 4.02 15.33
C ALA A 50 0.91 4.26 13.80
N PHE A 51 1.30 5.47 13.37
CA PHE A 51 1.42 5.81 11.96
C PHE A 51 2.47 4.94 11.25
N GLY A 52 3.65 4.79 11.86
CA GLY A 52 4.72 3.93 11.34
C GLY A 52 4.28 2.47 11.22
N CYS A 53 3.56 1.95 12.22
CA CYS A 53 2.99 0.61 12.18
C CYS A 53 1.98 0.46 11.03
N GLY A 54 1.08 1.43 10.85
CA GLY A 54 0.14 1.47 9.73
C GLY A 54 0.85 1.50 8.37
N LEU A 55 1.92 2.28 8.22
CA LEU A 55 2.74 2.31 7.01
C LEU A 55 3.39 0.95 6.73
N VAL A 56 3.99 0.31 7.74
CA VAL A 56 4.60 -1.01 7.59
C VAL A 56 3.56 -2.03 7.14
N LEU A 57 2.38 -2.05 7.77
CA LEU A 57 1.28 -2.94 7.36
C LEU A 57 0.82 -2.66 5.93
N GLY A 58 0.68 -1.39 5.54
CA GLY A 58 0.35 -1.00 4.17
C GLY A 58 1.41 -1.47 3.16
N LEU A 59 2.69 -1.24 3.46
CA LEU A 59 3.82 -1.64 2.61
C LEU A 59 3.96 -3.16 2.48
N LEU A 60 3.58 -3.92 3.51
CA LEU A 60 3.59 -5.39 3.45
C LEU A 60 2.38 -5.95 2.68
N THR A 61 1.22 -5.31 2.75
CA THR A 61 -0.01 -5.83 2.13
C THR A 61 -0.11 -5.53 0.63
N ILE A 62 0.31 -4.34 0.18
CA ILE A 62 0.22 -3.94 -1.23
C ILE A 62 0.97 -4.90 -2.18
N PRO A 63 2.25 -5.28 -1.93
CA PRO A 63 2.98 -6.16 -2.82
C PRO A 63 2.34 -7.55 -2.90
N VAL A 64 1.81 -8.07 -1.80
CA VAL A 64 1.13 -9.37 -1.76
C VAL A 64 -0.11 -9.35 -2.66
N ILE A 65 -0.94 -8.31 -2.55
CA ILE A 65 -2.14 -8.15 -3.38
C ILE A 65 -1.75 -8.02 -4.86
N VAL A 66 -0.79 -7.14 -5.16
CA VAL A 66 -0.32 -6.91 -6.54
C VAL A 66 0.31 -8.16 -7.14
N ALA A 67 1.12 -8.90 -6.38
CA ALA A 67 1.75 -10.13 -6.85
C ALA A 67 0.71 -11.20 -7.18
N ARG A 68 -0.28 -11.39 -6.29
CA ARG A 68 -1.39 -12.32 -6.52
C ARG A 68 -2.17 -11.96 -7.79
N GLU A 69 -2.43 -10.68 -8.02
CA GLU A 69 -3.15 -10.23 -9.21
C GLU A 69 -2.32 -10.41 -10.50
N ARG A 70 -1.01 -10.14 -10.44
CA ARG A 70 -0.09 -10.40 -11.55
C ARG A 70 -0.05 -11.88 -11.94
N LEU A 71 -0.11 -12.79 -10.96
CA LEU A 71 -0.16 -14.23 -11.22
C LEU A 71 -1.47 -14.63 -11.91
N LYS A 72 -2.61 -14.13 -11.43
CA LYS A 72 -3.91 -14.37 -12.08
C LYS A 72 -3.92 -13.84 -13.50
N HIS A 73 -3.42 -12.63 -13.73
CA HIS A 73 -3.35 -12.03 -15.05
C HIS A 73 -2.50 -12.88 -16.02
N ARG A 74 -1.37 -13.44 -15.55
CA ARG A 74 -0.54 -14.34 -16.37
C ARG A 74 -1.25 -15.64 -16.74
N VAL A 75 -2.05 -16.19 -15.83
CA VAL A 75 -2.84 -17.41 -16.11
C VAL A 75 -3.98 -17.09 -17.07
N LEU A 76 -4.70 -15.99 -16.83
CA LEU A 76 -5.80 -15.54 -17.70
C LEU A 76 -5.31 -15.24 -19.11
N SER A 77 -4.19 -14.51 -19.25
CA SER A 77 -3.64 -14.16 -20.57
C SER A 77 -3.24 -15.38 -21.38
N LYS A 78 -2.70 -16.42 -20.72
CA LYS A 78 -2.38 -17.70 -21.38
C LYS A 78 -3.62 -18.42 -21.87
N ARG A 79 -4.68 -18.47 -21.05
CA ARG A 79 -5.97 -19.09 -21.42
C ARG A 79 -6.65 -18.34 -22.56
N LEU A 80 -6.58 -17.01 -22.53
CA LEU A 80 -7.14 -16.16 -23.58
C LEU A 80 -6.42 -16.37 -24.91
N ALA A 81 -5.07 -16.37 -24.90
CA ALA A 81 -4.28 -16.66 -26.08
C ALA A 81 -4.54 -18.08 -26.64
N GLN A 82 -4.74 -19.07 -25.77
CA GLN A 82 -5.11 -20.42 -26.20
C GLN A 82 -6.50 -20.46 -26.85
N ALA A 83 -7.52 -19.84 -26.23
CA ALA A 83 -8.86 -19.76 -26.78
C ALA A 83 -8.91 -19.00 -28.13
N GLU A 84 -8.15 -17.90 -28.26
CA GLU A 84 -7.98 -17.19 -29.54
C GLU A 84 -7.30 -18.08 -30.60
N SER A 85 -6.32 -18.89 -30.22
CA SER A 85 -5.66 -19.82 -31.14
C SER A 85 -6.60 -20.94 -31.60
N GLU A 86 -7.46 -21.45 -30.73
CA GLU A 86 -8.46 -22.46 -31.06
C GLU A 86 -9.54 -21.89 -32.00
N LEU A 87 -10.04 -20.67 -31.71
CA LEU A 87 -11.02 -19.98 -32.57
C LEU A 87 -10.45 -19.59 -33.94
N SER A 88 -9.17 -19.22 -34.02
CA SER A 88 -8.52 -18.88 -35.30
C SER A 88 -8.15 -20.11 -36.13
N GLN A 89 -8.08 -21.29 -35.52
CA GLN A 89 -7.93 -22.56 -36.21
C GLN A 89 -9.25 -23.15 -36.71
N VAL A 90 -10.41 -22.68 -36.21
CA VAL A 90 -11.71 -23.02 -36.80
C VAL A 90 -11.76 -22.40 -38.20
N PRO A 91 -11.78 -23.21 -39.28
CA PRO A 91 -11.84 -22.69 -40.63
C PRO A 91 -13.13 -21.89 -40.78
N LYS A 92 -13.04 -20.67 -41.33
CA LYS A 92 -14.22 -19.80 -41.62
C LYS A 92 -15.32 -20.50 -42.43
N ASN A 93 -14.98 -21.62 -43.06
CA ASN A 93 -15.83 -22.47 -43.88
C ASN A 93 -16.85 -23.27 -43.04
N ALA A 94 -16.59 -23.52 -41.74
CA ALA A 94 -17.50 -24.24 -40.85
C ALA A 94 -18.63 -23.37 -40.27
N LEU A 95 -18.59 -22.05 -40.50
CA LEU A 95 -19.62 -21.09 -40.09
C LEU A 95 -20.48 -20.60 -41.28
N GLN A 96 -20.32 -21.24 -42.46
CA GLN A 96 -21.03 -20.90 -43.69
C GLN A 96 -21.92 -22.04 -44.23
N GLU A 97 -22.04 -23.16 -43.51
CA GLU A 97 -23.09 -24.18 -43.72
C GLU A 97 -24.26 -23.94 -42.76
#